data_AF-A0A8W7PNJ0-F1
#
_entry.id   AF-A0A8W7PNJ0-F1
#
_cell.length_a   1.000
_cell.length_b   1.000
_cell.length_c   1.000
_cell.angle_alpha   90.00
_cell.angle_beta   90.00
_cell.angle_gamma   90.00
#
_symmetry.space_group_name_H-M   'P 1'
#
loop_
_entity.id
_entity.type
_entity.pdbx_description
1 polymer ?
#
loop_
_entity_poly.entity_id
_entity_poly.type
_entity_poly.pdbx_seq_one_letter_code
_entity_poly.pdbx_strand_id
1 'polypeptide(L)'
;LLKMEVPRDENNSPVWLNDDFFLQVIREFTHDPNARLCHGCKLRPGTKPGEHFASVMYRTTIHYRCQQGKEASVDVIMKIKPYQPGLKKDVLEEGDLFLREIRIYSQVLPEMKRRLEEIGETFNYPRLIYASEKPHTILILEDVSAKGWQTGGYITSFEEVVPAIKAIAKFHAASVVMEQDRPNGEVQDTMLIDYQICSWTTPVVDLYYLLDTIVDQSVKEQHRDAMVYLYYEELRRLLHQLGWLGRVTSLQELHIELLRKGAIELFHYVALYPYRFVDRSKIDFEALLSGKGSNPAASSPVYRRVMREVLTKFLHQGVMEP
;
A
#
# COMPACT_ATOMS: atom_id res chain seq x y z
N LEU A 1 -20.37 -5.18 -32.13
CA LEU A 1 -20.46 -3.84 -31.50
C LEU A 1 -21.33 -3.94 -30.25
N LEU A 2 -20.78 -4.49 -29.17
CA LEU A 2 -21.39 -4.41 -27.84
C LEU A 2 -20.59 -3.34 -27.10
N LYS A 3 -21.21 -2.17 -26.90
CA LYS A 3 -20.66 -1.16 -26.00
C LYS A 3 -20.68 -1.78 -24.60
N MET A 4 -19.50 -2.05 -24.05
CA MET A 4 -19.35 -2.34 -22.63
C MET A 4 -19.83 -1.10 -21.88
N GLU A 5 -20.91 -1.24 -21.10
CA GLU A 5 -21.30 -0.21 -20.14
C GLU A 5 -20.22 -0.15 -19.06
N VAL A 6 -19.55 0.99 -18.99
CA VAL A 6 -18.64 1.34 -17.91
C VAL A 6 -19.45 1.37 -16.60
N PRO A 7 -18.96 0.80 -15.47
CA PRO A 7 -19.68 0.82 -14.21
C PRO A 7 -20.11 2.24 -13.80
N ARG A 8 -21.32 2.40 -13.27
CA ARG A 8 -21.94 3.70 -12.93
C ARG A 8 -21.16 4.53 -11.89
N ASP A 9 -20.19 3.95 -11.21
CA ASP A 9 -19.27 4.62 -10.28
C ASP A 9 -18.35 5.65 -10.96
N GLU A 10 -18.09 5.51 -12.26
CA GLU A 10 -16.98 6.23 -12.92
C GLU A 10 -17.36 7.59 -13.50
N ASN A 11 -18.65 7.93 -13.59
CA ASN A 11 -19.10 9.06 -14.41
C ASN A 11 -19.59 10.31 -13.68
N ASN A 12 -19.86 10.25 -12.37
CA ASN A 12 -20.31 11.42 -11.60
C ASN A 12 -19.57 11.51 -10.26
N SER A 13 -18.82 12.61 -10.09
CA SER A 13 -18.22 12.96 -8.79
C SER A 13 -19.30 13.11 -7.71
N PRO A 14 -19.04 12.72 -6.45
CA PRO A 14 -20.02 12.87 -5.38
C PRO A 14 -20.38 14.35 -5.18
N VAL A 15 -21.67 14.66 -5.05
CA VAL A 15 -22.15 16.05 -4.90
C VAL A 15 -21.57 16.74 -3.65
N TRP A 16 -21.28 15.98 -2.60
CA TRP A 16 -20.67 16.48 -1.36
C TRP A 16 -19.19 16.82 -1.50
N LEU A 17 -18.49 16.28 -2.52
CA LEU A 17 -17.07 16.52 -2.77
C LEU A 17 -16.90 17.78 -3.63
N ASN A 18 -17.20 18.94 -3.03
CA ASN A 18 -17.29 20.23 -3.69
C ASN A 18 -16.40 21.30 -3.03
N ASP A 19 -16.46 22.54 -3.51
CA ASP A 19 -15.61 23.64 -3.03
C ASP A 19 -15.80 23.97 -1.54
N ASP A 20 -17.01 23.82 -0.99
CA ASP A 20 -17.24 24.06 0.45
C ASP A 20 -16.52 22.99 1.29
N PHE A 21 -16.54 21.73 0.83
CA PHE A 21 -15.78 20.65 1.46
C PHE A 21 -14.26 20.91 1.37
N PHE A 22 -13.75 21.31 0.20
CA PHE A 22 -12.33 21.63 0.05
C PHE A 22 -11.89 22.84 0.88
N LEU A 23 -12.78 23.83 1.07
CA LEU A 23 -12.54 24.94 1.98
C LEU A 23 -12.39 24.47 3.44
N GLN A 24 -13.25 23.55 3.89
CA GLN A 24 -13.12 22.93 5.21
C GLN A 24 -11.77 22.20 5.34
N VAL A 25 -11.44 21.35 4.38
CA VAL A 25 -10.17 20.59 4.33
C VAL A 25 -8.97 21.52 4.49
N ILE A 26 -8.92 22.63 3.76
CA ILE A 26 -7.79 23.57 3.82
C ILE A 26 -7.72 24.30 5.16
N ARG A 27 -8.85 24.71 5.73
CA ARG A 27 -8.85 25.38 7.04
C ARG A 27 -8.31 24.47 8.14
N GLU A 28 -8.66 23.20 8.09
CA GLU A 28 -8.13 22.20 9.01
C GLU A 28 -6.64 21.96 8.77
N PHE A 29 -6.25 21.72 7.52
CA PHE A 29 -4.86 21.45 7.13
C PHE A 29 -3.89 22.59 7.46
N THR A 30 -4.33 23.83 7.30
CA THR A 30 -3.51 25.02 7.55
C THR A 30 -3.62 25.54 8.98
N HIS A 31 -4.54 25.00 9.78
CA HIS A 31 -4.95 25.55 11.07
C HIS A 31 -5.32 27.05 11.00
N ASP A 32 -5.81 27.52 9.84
CA ASP A 32 -6.24 28.90 9.62
C ASP A 32 -7.75 28.93 9.29
N PRO A 33 -8.62 29.32 10.24
CA PRO A 33 -10.07 29.40 9.99
C PRO A 33 -10.44 30.49 8.97
N ASN A 34 -9.53 31.45 8.71
CA ASN A 34 -9.72 32.52 7.74
C ASN A 34 -9.19 32.17 6.34
N ALA A 35 -8.62 30.97 6.16
CA ALA A 35 -8.20 30.50 4.85
C ALA A 35 -9.38 30.50 3.86
N ARG A 36 -9.07 30.78 2.59
CA ARG A 36 -10.03 30.84 1.48
C ARG A 36 -9.49 30.09 0.27
N LEU A 37 -10.38 29.54 -0.53
CA LEU A 37 -10.05 29.04 -1.86
C LEU A 37 -9.85 30.22 -2.81
N CYS A 38 -8.83 30.13 -3.67
CA CYS A 38 -8.60 31.11 -4.73
C CYS A 38 -9.47 30.82 -5.96
N HIS A 39 -9.65 29.53 -6.27
CA HIS A 39 -10.37 29.03 -7.45
C HIS A 39 -11.13 27.75 -7.09
N GLY A 40 -12.15 27.41 -7.90
CA GLY A 40 -12.89 26.16 -7.74
C GLY A 40 -12.03 24.92 -8.04
N CYS A 41 -12.29 23.84 -7.32
CA CYS A 41 -11.55 22.59 -7.40
C CYS A 41 -12.09 21.70 -8.53
N LYS A 42 -11.23 21.36 -9.51
CA LYS A 42 -11.59 20.46 -10.61
C LYS A 42 -11.13 19.03 -10.35
N LEU A 43 -12.09 18.19 -9.98
CA LEU A 43 -11.89 16.76 -9.78
C LEU A 43 -11.47 16.05 -11.08
N ARG A 44 -10.54 15.11 -10.93
CA ARG A 44 -10.02 14.22 -11.96
C ARG A 44 -10.02 12.78 -11.43
N PRO A 45 -10.18 11.75 -12.27
CA PRO A 45 -10.00 10.36 -11.83
C PRO A 45 -8.60 10.13 -11.22
N GLY A 46 -8.52 9.36 -10.13
CA GLY A 46 -7.28 9.15 -9.39
C GLY A 46 -6.29 8.13 -10.00
N THR A 47 -6.78 7.22 -10.84
CA THR A 47 -6.04 6.18 -11.56
C THR A 47 -6.81 5.84 -12.84
N LYS A 48 -6.25 4.99 -13.70
CA LYS A 48 -6.92 4.59 -14.94
C LYS A 48 -8.14 3.70 -14.64
N PRO A 49 -9.13 3.65 -15.54
CA PRO A 49 -10.24 2.71 -15.43
C PRO A 49 -9.74 1.27 -15.22
N GLY A 50 -10.31 0.56 -14.25
CA GLY A 50 -9.91 -0.81 -13.89
C GLY A 50 -8.71 -0.96 -12.93
N GLU A 51 -8.11 0.14 -12.45
CA GLU A 51 -7.00 0.10 -11.47
C GLU A 51 -7.43 0.36 -10.01
N HIS A 52 -8.69 0.74 -9.76
CA HIS A 52 -9.23 1.03 -8.43
C HIS A 52 -10.00 -0.16 -7.86
N PHE A 53 -9.30 -1.06 -7.16
CA PHE A 53 -9.86 -2.34 -6.72
C PHE A 53 -10.89 -2.19 -5.59
N ALA A 54 -10.57 -1.40 -4.56
CA ALA A 54 -11.32 -1.34 -3.30
C ALA A 54 -11.74 0.09 -2.88
N SER A 55 -11.63 1.08 -3.76
CA SER A 55 -11.90 2.47 -3.42
C SER A 55 -12.36 3.26 -4.63
N VAL A 56 -13.12 4.34 -4.41
CA VAL A 56 -13.32 5.38 -5.42
C VAL A 56 -12.23 6.42 -5.21
N MET A 57 -11.43 6.72 -6.25
CA MET A 57 -10.31 7.65 -6.13
C MET A 57 -10.42 8.85 -7.06
N TYR A 58 -10.17 10.03 -6.50
CA TYR A 58 -10.12 11.30 -7.23
C TYR A 58 -8.81 12.03 -6.96
N ARG A 59 -8.45 12.95 -7.85
CA ARG A 59 -7.36 13.93 -7.68
C ARG A 59 -7.87 15.33 -7.93
N THR A 60 -7.31 16.30 -7.24
CA THR A 60 -7.49 17.73 -7.55
C THR A 60 -6.29 18.52 -7.07
N THR A 61 -6.21 19.78 -7.49
CA THR A 61 -5.27 20.76 -6.97
C THR A 61 -6.07 21.81 -6.23
N ILE A 62 -5.77 22.02 -4.94
CA ILE A 62 -6.49 22.99 -4.12
C ILE A 62 -5.65 24.25 -4.03
N HIS A 63 -6.14 25.35 -4.61
CA HIS A 63 -5.52 26.67 -4.56
C HIS A 63 -6.11 27.48 -3.43
N TYR A 64 -5.28 27.97 -2.51
CA TYR A 64 -5.75 28.65 -1.31
C TYR A 64 -4.87 29.81 -0.87
N ARG A 65 -5.43 30.65 0.00
CA ARG A 65 -4.74 31.78 0.65
C ARG A 65 -5.09 31.86 2.13
N CYS A 66 -4.07 31.86 2.97
CA CYS A 66 -4.17 32.17 4.40
C CYS A 66 -4.24 33.69 4.62
N GLN A 67 -4.70 34.15 5.80
CA GLN A 67 -5.10 35.55 6.08
C GLN A 67 -4.10 36.66 5.67
N GLN A 68 -2.80 36.35 5.55
CA GLN A 68 -1.76 37.28 5.08
C GLN A 68 -0.75 36.62 4.11
N GLY A 69 -1.11 35.47 3.53
CA GLY A 69 -0.23 34.68 2.67
C GLY A 69 -0.30 35.05 1.20
N LYS A 70 0.76 34.71 0.46
CA LYS A 70 0.65 34.52 -0.99
C LYS A 70 -0.25 33.32 -1.27
N GLU A 71 -0.79 33.26 -2.49
CA GLU A 71 -1.48 32.06 -2.94
C GLU A 71 -0.53 30.85 -2.89
N ALA A 72 -1.04 29.76 -2.31
CA ALA A 72 -0.39 28.46 -2.22
C ALA A 72 -1.27 27.42 -2.91
N SER A 73 -0.69 26.27 -3.22
CA SER A 73 -1.45 25.15 -3.77
C SER A 73 -0.96 23.83 -3.16
N VAL A 74 -1.87 22.87 -3.10
CA VAL A 74 -1.57 21.49 -2.72
C VAL A 74 -2.25 20.54 -3.71
N ASP A 75 -1.46 19.67 -4.32
CA ASP A 75 -1.98 18.57 -5.12
C ASP A 75 -2.38 17.43 -4.20
N VAL A 76 -3.60 16.90 -4.38
CA VAL A 76 -4.17 15.89 -3.49
C VAL A 76 -4.75 14.71 -4.25
N ILE A 77 -4.63 13.54 -3.65
CA ILE A 77 -5.31 12.31 -4.05
C ILE A 77 -6.24 11.87 -2.91
N MET A 78 -7.46 11.52 -3.25
CA MET A 78 -8.53 11.16 -2.33
C MET A 78 -8.88 9.70 -2.53
N LYS A 79 -8.92 8.93 -1.46
CA LYS A 79 -9.49 7.58 -1.40
C LYS A 79 -10.79 7.63 -0.63
N ILE A 80 -11.86 7.15 -1.24
CA ILE A 80 -13.21 7.16 -0.66
C ILE A 80 -13.71 5.71 -0.57
N LYS A 81 -14.27 5.35 0.60
CA LYS A 81 -14.94 4.05 0.75
C LYS A 81 -16.12 3.97 -0.23
N PRO A 82 -16.26 2.89 -1.02
CA PRO A 82 -17.39 2.74 -1.93
C PRO A 82 -18.72 2.90 -1.17
N TYR A 83 -19.63 3.71 -1.72
CA TYR A 83 -20.91 4.07 -1.08
C TYR A 83 -22.13 3.58 -1.88
N GLN A 84 -21.96 3.19 -3.14
CA GLN A 84 -23.04 2.64 -3.96
C GLN A 84 -23.32 1.17 -3.58
N PRO A 85 -24.59 0.72 -3.59
CA PRO A 85 -24.93 -0.69 -3.37
C PRO A 85 -24.28 -1.61 -4.39
N GLY A 86 -23.76 -2.77 -3.96
CA GLY A 86 -23.17 -3.79 -4.84
C GLY A 86 -22.13 -4.66 -4.15
N LEU A 87 -21.67 -5.71 -4.83
CA LEU A 87 -20.75 -6.71 -4.27
C LEU A 87 -19.46 -6.08 -3.71
N LYS A 88 -18.94 -5.02 -4.34
CA LYS A 88 -17.78 -4.28 -3.81
C LYS A 88 -18.04 -3.67 -2.45
N LYS A 89 -19.22 -3.08 -2.25
CA LYS A 89 -19.60 -2.51 -0.96
C LYS A 89 -19.79 -3.63 0.06
N ASP A 90 -20.48 -4.70 -0.29
CA ASP A 90 -20.78 -5.81 0.63
C ASP A 90 -19.51 -6.54 1.10
N VAL A 91 -18.56 -6.79 0.19
CA VAL A 91 -17.26 -7.42 0.52
C VAL A 91 -16.33 -6.50 1.33
N LEU A 92 -16.45 -5.17 1.15
CA LEU A 92 -15.62 -4.17 1.85
C LEU A 92 -16.31 -3.53 3.07
N GLU A 93 -17.57 -3.89 3.34
CA GLU A 93 -18.33 -3.41 4.49
C GLU A 93 -17.87 -4.07 5.78
N GLU A 94 -17.48 -5.34 5.74
CA GLU A 94 -17.10 -6.13 6.91
C GLU A 94 -15.70 -5.79 7.48
N GLY A 95 -14.93 -4.91 6.82
CA GLY A 95 -13.55 -4.61 7.20
C GLY A 95 -13.30 -3.19 7.71
N ASP A 96 -12.41 -3.07 8.69
CA ASP A 96 -11.89 -1.80 9.21
C ASP A 96 -10.78 -1.18 8.35
N LEU A 97 -10.68 -1.59 7.08
CA LEU A 97 -9.50 -1.35 6.23
C LEU A 97 -9.21 0.14 6.04
N PHE A 98 -10.26 0.95 5.91
CA PHE A 98 -10.15 2.40 5.74
C PHE A 98 -9.79 3.12 7.05
N LEU A 99 -10.37 2.73 8.19
CA LEU A 99 -10.01 3.37 9.47
C LEU A 99 -8.58 3.02 9.84
N ARG A 100 -8.14 1.81 9.49
CA ARG A 100 -6.75 1.41 9.66
C ARG A 100 -5.81 2.24 8.80
N GLU A 101 -6.13 2.47 7.53
CA GLU A 101 -5.35 3.36 6.67
C GLU A 101 -5.31 4.80 7.24
N ILE A 102 -6.44 5.33 7.72
CA ILE A 102 -6.51 6.63 8.40
C ILE A 102 -5.59 6.67 9.62
N ARG A 103 -5.63 5.65 10.49
CA ARG A 103 -4.78 5.55 11.68
C ARG A 103 -3.29 5.51 11.32
N ILE A 104 -2.94 4.79 10.25
CA ILE A 104 -1.54 4.70 9.82
C ILE A 104 -1.00 6.07 9.39
N TYR A 105 -1.74 6.80 8.56
CA TYR A 105 -1.32 8.12 8.09
C TYR A 105 -1.38 9.22 9.17
N SER A 106 -2.33 9.13 10.11
CA SER A 106 -2.52 10.16 11.15
C SER A 106 -1.64 9.98 12.38
N GLN A 107 -1.28 8.74 12.74
CA GLN A 107 -0.59 8.45 14.01
C GLN A 107 0.71 7.67 13.81
N VAL A 108 0.68 6.58 13.05
CA VAL A 108 1.79 5.61 12.98
C VAL A 108 2.98 6.15 12.19
N LEU A 109 2.76 6.58 10.94
CA LEU A 109 3.86 7.08 10.08
C LEU A 109 4.55 8.34 10.63
N PRO A 110 3.83 9.33 11.22
CA PRO A 110 4.46 10.45 11.90
C PRO A 110 5.39 10.02 13.04
N GLU A 111 4.97 9.08 13.88
CA GLU A 111 5.79 8.60 14.98
C GLU A 111 7.00 7.81 14.47
N MET A 112 6.81 6.91 13.49
CA MET A 112 7.93 6.20 12.86
C MET A 112 8.97 7.16 12.29
N LYS A 113 8.51 8.20 11.59
CA LYS A 113 9.39 9.23 11.05
C LYS A 113 10.16 9.93 12.14
N ARG A 114 9.49 10.34 13.23
CA ARG A 114 10.13 10.97 14.38
C ARG A 114 11.26 10.11 14.94
N ARG A 115 11.00 8.82 15.18
CA ARG A 115 11.99 7.85 15.70
C ARG A 115 13.18 7.63 14.75
N LEU A 116 12.91 7.52 13.46
CA LEU A 116 13.96 7.34 12.46
C LEU A 116 14.81 8.61 12.32
N GLU A 117 14.20 9.80 12.37
CA GLU A 117 14.93 11.07 12.29
C GLU A 117 15.84 11.31 13.51
N GLU A 118 15.47 10.82 14.71
CA GLU A 118 16.32 10.87 15.91
C GLU A 118 17.67 10.17 15.72
N ILE A 119 17.72 9.13 14.88
CA ILE A 119 18.95 8.39 14.57
C ILE A 119 19.58 8.81 13.24
N GLY A 120 19.13 9.93 12.65
CA GLY A 120 19.63 10.48 11.39
C GLY A 120 19.12 9.77 10.13
N GLU A 121 18.09 8.94 10.24
CA GLU A 121 17.48 8.26 9.09
C GLU A 121 16.34 9.08 8.49
N THR A 122 16.30 9.17 7.15
CA THR A 122 15.16 9.77 6.45
C THR A 122 14.05 8.74 6.22
N PHE A 123 12.80 9.14 6.48
CA PHE A 123 11.62 8.33 6.19
C PHE A 123 10.55 9.17 5.50
N ASN A 124 10.28 8.86 4.22
CA ASN A 124 9.39 9.63 3.36
C ASN A 124 8.09 8.85 3.11
N TYR A 125 6.96 9.53 3.29
CA TYR A 125 5.63 9.04 2.94
C TYR A 125 4.74 10.23 2.54
N PRO A 126 3.68 10.01 1.74
CA PRO A 126 2.74 11.08 1.39
C PRO A 126 2.12 11.73 2.63
N ARG A 127 2.12 13.06 2.69
CA ARG A 127 1.53 13.76 3.83
C ARG A 127 0.02 13.53 3.88
N LEU A 128 -0.49 13.30 5.10
CA LEU A 128 -1.92 13.38 5.35
C LEU A 128 -2.37 14.85 5.25
N ILE A 129 -3.37 15.11 4.41
CA ILE A 129 -3.99 16.44 4.26
C ILE A 129 -5.28 16.50 5.07
N TYR A 130 -6.09 15.45 4.99
CA TYR A 130 -7.36 15.33 5.72
C TYR A 130 -7.79 13.87 5.79
N ALA A 131 -8.50 13.50 6.85
CA ALA A 131 -9.17 12.22 6.97
C ALA A 131 -10.50 12.40 7.70
N SER A 132 -11.50 11.60 7.33
CA SER A 132 -12.78 11.57 8.02
C SER A 132 -13.39 10.19 7.91
N GLU A 133 -14.05 9.75 8.98
CA GLU A 133 -14.83 8.50 8.99
C GLU A 133 -16.30 8.76 8.68
N LYS A 134 -16.82 9.91 9.12
CA LYS A 134 -18.24 10.31 9.05
C LYS A 134 -18.35 11.80 8.66
N PRO A 135 -19.35 12.17 7.83
CA PRO A 135 -20.41 11.33 7.27
C PRO A 135 -19.96 10.43 6.11
N HIS A 136 -18.77 10.69 5.57
CA HIS A 136 -18.17 9.91 4.49
C HIS A 136 -16.77 9.47 4.89
N THR A 137 -16.47 8.18 4.73
CA THR A 137 -15.12 7.67 4.97
C THR A 137 -14.20 8.06 3.81
N ILE A 138 -13.30 9.01 4.06
CA ILE A 138 -12.37 9.59 3.09
C ILE A 138 -10.98 9.78 3.70
N LEU A 139 -9.96 9.49 2.92
CA LEU A 139 -8.56 9.79 3.18
C LEU A 139 -8.02 10.69 2.06
N ILE A 140 -7.46 11.84 2.41
CA ILE A 140 -6.86 12.80 1.47
C ILE A 140 -5.37 12.90 1.76
N LEU A 141 -4.57 12.49 0.79
CA LEU A 141 -3.12 12.48 0.85
C LEU A 141 -2.55 13.47 -0.16
N GLU A 142 -1.32 13.93 0.11
CA GLU A 142 -0.52 14.65 -0.87
C GLU A 142 -0.33 13.81 -2.14
N ASP A 143 -0.67 14.35 -3.31
CA ASP A 143 -0.41 13.72 -4.59
C ASP A 143 1.06 13.95 -4.98
N VAL A 144 1.86 12.91 -4.86
CA VAL A 144 3.30 12.94 -5.17
C VAL A 144 3.58 12.90 -6.68
N SER A 145 2.58 12.75 -7.55
CA SER A 145 2.80 12.69 -9.00
C SER A 145 3.37 13.98 -9.58
N ALA A 146 3.01 15.14 -9.03
CA ALA A 146 3.60 16.42 -9.40
C ALA A 146 5.10 16.51 -9.08
N LYS A 147 5.60 15.66 -8.16
CA LYS A 147 7.02 15.55 -7.82
C LYS A 147 7.79 14.57 -8.72
N GLY A 148 7.20 14.15 -9.84
CA GLY A 148 7.80 13.23 -10.80
C GLY A 148 7.60 11.74 -10.48
N TRP A 149 6.83 11.41 -9.45
CA TRP A 149 6.52 10.02 -9.12
C TRP A 149 5.44 9.47 -10.07
N GLN A 150 5.66 8.27 -10.56
CA GLN A 150 4.72 7.55 -11.40
C GLN A 150 4.60 6.10 -10.93
N THR A 151 3.46 5.47 -11.19
CA THR A 151 3.32 4.03 -11.01
C THR A 151 4.28 3.34 -11.97
N GLY A 152 5.32 2.71 -11.43
CA GLY A 152 6.34 1.99 -12.19
C GLY A 152 5.88 0.60 -12.62
N GLY A 153 6.63 0.01 -13.55
CA GLY A 153 6.60 -1.44 -13.78
C GLY A 153 7.34 -2.21 -12.69
N TYR A 154 7.60 -3.49 -12.94
CA TYR A 154 8.44 -4.28 -12.03
C TYR A 154 9.86 -3.75 -11.98
N ILE A 155 10.50 -3.91 -10.84
CA ILE A 155 11.92 -3.61 -10.65
C ILE A 155 12.75 -4.67 -11.39
N THR A 156 13.60 -4.21 -12.31
CA THR A 156 14.33 -5.09 -13.26
C THR A 156 15.82 -5.21 -12.97
N SER A 157 16.31 -4.59 -11.88
CA SER A 157 17.69 -4.72 -11.42
C SER A 157 17.76 -4.84 -9.90
N PHE A 158 18.88 -5.39 -9.40
CA PHE A 158 19.12 -5.48 -7.97
C PHE A 158 19.30 -4.10 -7.33
N GLU A 159 19.93 -3.17 -8.03
CA GLU A 159 20.22 -1.82 -7.55
C GLU A 159 18.93 -1.02 -7.32
N GLU A 160 17.94 -1.19 -8.22
CA GLU A 160 16.64 -0.51 -8.14
C GLU A 160 15.78 -1.00 -6.96
N VAL A 161 15.97 -2.24 -6.46
CA VAL A 161 15.17 -2.78 -5.35
C VAL A 161 15.72 -2.36 -3.98
N VAL A 162 16.99 -1.95 -3.90
CA VAL A 162 17.65 -1.55 -2.65
C VAL A 162 16.85 -0.50 -1.84
N PRO A 163 16.33 0.60 -2.44
CA PRO A 163 15.53 1.57 -1.69
C PRO A 163 14.25 0.99 -1.09
N ALA A 164 13.59 0.06 -1.79
CA ALA A 164 12.37 -0.60 -1.30
C ALA A 164 12.68 -1.55 -0.13
N ILE A 165 13.79 -2.29 -0.21
CA ILE A 165 14.28 -3.15 0.88
C ILE A 165 14.57 -2.30 2.14
N LYS A 166 15.29 -1.19 1.97
CA LYS A 166 15.61 -0.28 3.07
C LYS A 166 14.36 0.36 3.67
N ALA A 167 13.37 0.71 2.84
CA ALA A 167 12.11 1.28 3.31
C ALA A 167 11.33 0.30 4.19
N ILE A 168 11.24 -0.97 3.81
CA ILE A 168 10.60 -2.03 4.61
C ILE A 168 11.38 -2.26 5.91
N ALA A 169 12.71 -2.33 5.85
CA ALA A 169 13.55 -2.49 7.05
C ALA A 169 13.36 -1.33 8.04
N LYS A 170 13.28 -0.07 7.56
CA LYS A 170 12.96 1.12 8.37
C LYS A 170 11.60 1.01 9.03
N PHE A 171 10.60 0.61 8.26
CA PHE A 171 9.25 0.45 8.76
C PHE A 171 9.19 -0.62 9.88
N HIS A 172 9.78 -1.79 9.65
CA HIS A 172 9.80 -2.87 10.64
C HIS A 172 10.60 -2.50 11.90
N ALA A 173 11.78 -1.90 11.75
CA ALA A 173 12.58 -1.48 12.90
C ALA A 173 11.85 -0.45 13.76
N ALA A 174 11.26 0.58 13.13
CA ALA A 174 10.48 1.58 13.84
C ALA A 174 9.23 0.96 14.52
N SER A 175 8.54 0.03 13.85
CA SER A 175 7.38 -0.67 14.41
C SER A 175 7.71 -1.41 15.70
N VAL A 176 8.81 -2.17 15.69
CA VAL A 176 9.25 -2.98 16.84
C VAL A 176 9.61 -2.09 18.04
N VAL A 177 10.32 -0.98 17.81
CA VAL A 177 10.72 -0.09 18.90
C VAL A 177 9.54 0.76 19.40
N MET A 178 8.61 1.14 18.54
CA MET A 178 7.37 1.79 19.00
C MET A 178 6.54 0.88 19.91
N GLU A 179 6.52 -0.44 19.66
CA GLU A 179 5.87 -1.39 20.56
C GLU A 179 6.61 -1.52 21.89
N GLN A 180 7.94 -1.49 21.89
CA GLN A 180 8.75 -1.51 23.11
C GLN A 180 8.38 -0.38 24.08
N ASP A 181 8.14 0.82 23.55
CA ASP A 181 7.94 2.02 24.35
C ASP A 181 6.51 2.13 24.92
N ARG A 182 5.62 1.17 24.62
CA ARG A 182 4.24 1.18 25.13
C ARG A 182 4.20 0.77 26.61
N PRO A 183 3.59 1.59 27.50
CA PRO A 183 3.57 1.33 28.94
C PRO A 183 2.91 0.00 29.36
N ASN A 184 2.04 -0.58 28.52
CA ASN A 184 1.22 -1.74 28.88
C ASN A 184 1.41 -2.97 27.98
N GLY A 185 2.29 -2.92 26.97
CA GLY A 185 2.47 -4.04 26.01
C GLY A 185 1.20 -4.46 25.24
N GLU A 186 0.15 -3.62 25.23
CA GLU A 186 -1.03 -3.85 24.41
C GLU A 186 -0.70 -3.45 22.97
N VAL A 187 -0.50 -4.47 22.13
CA VAL A 187 -0.38 -4.34 20.68
C VAL A 187 -1.70 -3.81 20.14
N GLN A 188 -1.85 -2.50 20.02
CA GLN A 188 -2.82 -1.90 19.13
C GLN A 188 -2.14 -1.66 17.78
N ASP A 189 -2.10 -2.73 16.97
CA ASP A 189 -1.86 -2.79 15.53
C ASP A 189 -0.86 -1.79 14.90
N THR A 190 0.32 -2.23 14.46
CA THR A 190 1.19 -1.48 13.51
C THR A 190 1.88 -2.43 12.49
N MET A 191 1.71 -2.15 11.19
CA MET A 191 1.69 -3.19 10.14
C MET A 191 1.81 -2.55 8.72
N LEU A 192 2.56 -3.08 7.71
CA LEU A 192 2.54 -2.69 6.25
C LEU A 192 3.27 -3.70 5.33
N ILE A 193 2.77 -4.12 4.15
CA ILE A 193 2.38 -3.35 2.92
C ILE A 193 0.95 -3.65 2.42
N ASP A 194 0.35 -2.67 1.71
CA ASP A 194 -1.09 -2.39 1.52
C ASP A 194 -1.72 -1.88 2.82
N TYR A 195 -1.88 -0.55 2.94
CA TYR A 195 -2.48 0.09 4.12
C TYR A 195 -3.89 -0.47 4.44
N GLN A 196 -4.54 -1.07 3.43
CA GLN A 196 -5.84 -1.71 3.56
C GLN A 196 -5.76 -3.15 4.09
N ILE A 197 -4.62 -3.88 4.06
CA ILE A 197 -4.52 -5.30 4.53
C ILE A 197 -3.31 -5.60 5.45
N CYS A 198 -2.89 -4.67 6.29
CA CYS A 198 -1.82 -4.83 7.26
C CYS A 198 -2.15 -5.80 8.44
N SER A 199 -1.18 -6.63 8.89
CA SER A 199 -1.27 -7.50 10.09
C SER A 199 0.01 -7.42 10.96
N TRP A 200 -0.06 -7.49 12.31
CA TRP A 200 1.14 -7.63 13.16
C TRP A 200 1.55 -9.08 13.08
N THR A 201 2.64 -9.32 12.35
CA THR A 201 3.04 -10.67 11.99
C THR A 201 4.52 -10.69 11.67
N THR A 202 4.98 -11.84 11.22
CA THR A 202 6.34 -12.02 10.76
C THR A 202 6.71 -11.06 9.62
N PRO A 203 7.92 -10.47 9.61
CA PRO A 203 8.40 -9.64 8.50
C PRO A 203 8.50 -10.40 7.18
N VAL A 204 8.38 -11.74 7.22
CA VAL A 204 8.36 -12.60 6.03
C VAL A 204 7.19 -12.30 5.11
N VAL A 205 6.04 -11.88 5.64
CA VAL A 205 4.88 -11.51 4.80
C VAL A 205 5.26 -10.39 3.84
N ASP A 206 5.93 -9.37 4.35
CA ASP A 206 6.30 -8.18 3.57
C ASP A 206 7.49 -8.45 2.66
N LEU A 207 8.41 -9.31 3.09
CA LEU A 207 9.47 -9.82 2.20
C LEU A 207 8.87 -10.57 1.01
N TYR A 208 7.85 -11.40 1.22
CA TYR A 208 7.16 -12.05 0.11
C TYR A 208 6.43 -11.04 -0.77
N TYR A 209 5.77 -10.05 -0.19
CA TYR A 209 5.12 -9.01 -0.99
C TYR A 209 6.13 -8.25 -1.87
N LEU A 210 7.27 -7.84 -1.31
CA LEU A 210 8.35 -7.19 -2.05
C LEU A 210 8.85 -8.09 -3.18
N LEU A 211 9.26 -9.32 -2.84
CA LEU A 211 9.88 -10.26 -3.78
C LEU A 211 8.91 -10.68 -4.89
N ASP A 212 7.64 -10.86 -4.57
CA ASP A 212 6.66 -11.45 -5.49
C ASP A 212 5.85 -10.42 -6.26
N THR A 213 5.67 -9.19 -5.76
CA THR A 213 4.77 -8.20 -6.38
C THR A 213 5.50 -7.01 -6.98
N ILE A 214 6.72 -6.71 -6.53
CA ILE A 214 7.49 -5.53 -6.95
C ILE A 214 8.64 -5.93 -7.88
N VAL A 215 9.36 -6.99 -7.54
CA VAL A 215 10.57 -7.41 -8.28
C VAL A 215 10.18 -8.26 -9.50
N ASP A 216 10.94 -8.13 -10.60
CA ASP A 216 10.83 -9.02 -11.74
C ASP A 216 11.27 -10.45 -11.35
N GLN A 217 10.64 -11.46 -11.98
CA GLN A 217 10.90 -12.86 -11.63
C GLN A 217 12.37 -13.25 -11.84
N SER A 218 13.01 -12.76 -12.91
CA SER A 218 14.42 -13.09 -13.19
C SER A 218 15.37 -12.52 -12.14
N VAL A 219 15.13 -11.28 -11.72
CA VAL A 219 15.90 -10.61 -10.65
C VAL A 219 15.68 -11.32 -9.32
N LYS A 220 14.44 -11.73 -9.02
CA LYS A 220 14.14 -12.52 -7.82
C LYS A 220 14.94 -13.82 -7.82
N GLU A 221 14.92 -14.59 -8.90
CA GLU A 221 15.63 -15.87 -8.98
C GLU A 221 17.15 -15.71 -8.82
N GLN A 222 17.72 -14.67 -9.40
CA GLN A 222 19.16 -14.41 -9.34
C GLN A 222 19.61 -13.84 -7.99
N HIS A 223 18.79 -13.03 -7.32
CA HIS A 223 19.21 -12.21 -6.18
C HIS A 223 18.38 -12.40 -4.90
N ARG A 224 17.50 -13.40 -4.81
CA ARG A 224 16.63 -13.65 -3.64
C ARG A 224 17.39 -13.57 -2.32
N ASP A 225 18.46 -14.34 -2.18
CA ASP A 225 19.19 -14.45 -0.91
C ASP A 225 19.97 -13.16 -0.61
N ALA A 226 20.48 -12.47 -1.64
CA ALA A 226 21.12 -11.17 -1.48
C ALA A 226 20.12 -10.10 -1.01
N MET A 227 18.88 -10.11 -1.51
CA MET A 227 17.82 -9.20 -1.07
C MET A 227 17.41 -9.47 0.38
N VAL A 228 17.24 -10.75 0.77
CA VAL A 228 16.94 -11.15 2.15
C VAL A 228 18.08 -10.77 3.10
N TYR A 229 19.33 -11.00 2.69
CA TYR A 229 20.50 -10.61 3.47
C TYR A 229 20.58 -9.10 3.67
N LEU A 230 20.37 -8.31 2.61
CA LEU A 230 20.36 -6.85 2.69
C LEU A 230 19.28 -6.33 3.63
N TYR A 231 18.07 -6.89 3.56
CA TYR A 231 16.99 -6.57 4.49
C TYR A 231 17.41 -6.86 5.94
N TYR A 232 17.97 -8.05 6.19
CA TYR A 232 18.41 -8.47 7.52
C TYR A 232 19.48 -7.54 8.10
N GLU A 233 20.51 -7.20 7.32
CA GLU A 233 21.59 -6.32 7.77
C GLU A 233 21.08 -4.91 8.10
N GLU A 234 20.19 -4.36 7.26
CA GLU A 234 19.59 -3.04 7.49
C GLU A 234 18.67 -3.07 8.71
N LEU A 235 17.81 -4.08 8.85
CA LEU A 235 16.93 -4.23 10.02
C LEU A 235 17.75 -4.31 11.31
N ARG A 236 18.78 -5.16 11.34
CA ARG A 236 19.65 -5.33 12.51
C ARG A 236 20.35 -4.03 12.89
N ARG A 237 20.90 -3.31 11.91
CA ARG A 237 21.54 -2.01 12.11
C ARG A 237 20.56 -1.00 12.71
N LEU A 238 19.36 -0.90 12.16
CA LEU A 238 18.33 0.04 12.61
C LEU A 238 17.82 -0.29 14.01
N LEU A 239 17.54 -1.55 14.32
CA LEU A 239 17.13 -1.98 15.66
C LEU A 239 18.19 -1.61 16.72
N HIS A 240 19.47 -1.79 16.40
CA HIS A 240 20.56 -1.38 17.30
C HIS A 240 20.60 0.14 17.50
N GLN A 241 20.47 0.93 16.43
CA GLN A 241 20.49 2.39 16.52
C GLN A 241 19.27 2.97 17.24
N LEU A 242 18.10 2.35 17.07
CA LEU A 242 16.85 2.76 17.74
C LEU A 242 16.78 2.31 19.21
N GLY A 243 17.77 1.58 19.71
CA GLY A 243 17.81 1.13 21.11
C GLY A 243 16.85 -0.02 21.43
N TRP A 244 16.64 -0.94 20.48
CA TRP A 244 15.89 -2.17 20.74
C TRP A 244 16.62 -3.04 21.79
N LEU A 245 15.89 -3.42 22.83
CA LEU A 245 16.41 -4.19 23.97
C LEU A 245 16.19 -5.70 23.82
N GLY A 246 15.32 -6.11 22.90
CA GLY A 246 15.03 -7.52 22.65
C GLY A 246 16.07 -8.22 21.79
N ARG A 247 15.84 -9.52 21.54
CA ARG A 247 16.69 -10.32 20.66
C ARG A 247 16.45 -9.92 19.20
N VAL A 248 17.54 -9.73 18.44
CA VAL A 248 17.47 -9.62 16.98
C VAL A 248 17.45 -11.02 16.37
N THR A 249 16.42 -11.33 15.58
CA THR A 249 16.30 -12.59 14.82
C THR A 249 17.53 -12.78 13.95
N SER A 250 18.20 -13.93 14.03
CA SER A 250 19.35 -14.23 13.17
C SER A 250 18.95 -14.47 11.71
N LEU A 251 19.91 -14.34 10.78
CA LEU A 251 19.67 -14.65 9.37
C LEU A 251 19.18 -16.09 9.15
N GLN A 252 19.72 -17.06 9.91
CA GLN A 252 19.28 -18.45 9.84
C GLN A 252 17.83 -18.62 10.27
N GLU A 253 17.43 -17.96 11.36
CA GLU A 253 16.04 -17.97 11.83
C GLU A 253 15.11 -17.31 10.81
N LEU A 254 15.52 -16.21 10.18
CA LEU A 254 14.76 -15.57 9.11
C LEU A 254 14.56 -16.52 7.90
N HIS A 255 15.58 -17.27 7.50
CA HIS A 255 15.45 -18.28 6.44
C HIS A 255 14.54 -19.44 6.83
N ILE A 256 14.63 -19.93 8.07
CA ILE A 256 13.72 -20.95 8.59
C ILE A 256 12.28 -20.45 8.57
N GLU A 257 12.07 -19.19 8.94
CA GLU A 257 10.74 -18.58 8.95
C GLU A 257 10.18 -18.37 7.54
N LEU A 258 11.00 -17.93 6.58
CA LEU A 258 10.65 -17.91 5.15
C LEU A 258 10.13 -19.28 4.71
N LEU A 259 10.87 -20.36 4.98
CA LEU A 259 10.45 -21.71 4.62
C LEU A 259 9.14 -22.13 5.32
N ARG A 260 9.02 -21.89 6.63
CA ARG A 260 7.80 -22.21 7.40
C ARG A 260 6.56 -21.46 6.90
N LYS A 261 6.74 -20.27 6.32
CA LYS A 261 5.67 -19.43 5.78
C LYS A 261 5.54 -19.54 4.26
N GLY A 262 6.14 -20.55 3.64
CA GLY A 262 6.10 -20.75 2.19
C GLY A 262 4.69 -20.80 1.58
N ALA A 263 3.66 -21.18 2.35
CA ALA A 263 2.27 -21.14 1.92
C ALA A 263 1.80 -19.71 1.53
N ILE A 264 2.38 -18.67 2.15
CA ILE A 264 2.10 -17.27 1.82
C ILE A 264 2.70 -16.91 0.45
N GLU A 265 3.94 -17.32 0.19
CA GLU A 265 4.57 -17.15 -1.13
C GLU A 265 3.78 -17.89 -2.21
N LEU A 266 3.33 -19.12 -1.91
CA LEU A 266 2.46 -19.89 -2.80
C LEU A 266 1.14 -19.15 -3.08
N PHE A 267 0.52 -18.57 -2.07
CA PHE A 267 -0.67 -17.74 -2.23
C PHE A 267 -0.41 -16.56 -3.17
N HIS A 268 0.71 -15.84 -3.05
CA HIS A 268 1.06 -14.77 -4.00
C HIS A 268 1.16 -15.28 -5.45
N TYR A 269 1.78 -16.44 -5.67
CA TYR A 269 1.89 -17.03 -7.01
C TYR A 269 0.55 -17.47 -7.61
N VAL A 270 -0.38 -17.96 -6.78
CA VAL A 270 -1.70 -18.41 -7.24
C VAL A 270 -2.66 -17.25 -7.41
N ALA A 271 -2.68 -16.31 -6.46
CA ALA A 271 -3.69 -15.26 -6.37
C ALA A 271 -3.28 -13.95 -7.04
N LEU A 272 -2.00 -13.54 -6.96
CA LEU A 272 -1.55 -12.20 -7.38
C LEU A 272 -0.70 -12.23 -8.66
N TYR A 273 0.15 -13.23 -8.81
CA TYR A 273 1.05 -13.36 -9.95
C TYR A 273 0.36 -13.47 -11.32
N PRO A 274 -0.86 -14.05 -11.47
CA PRO A 274 -1.58 -14.03 -12.75
C PRO A 274 -1.74 -12.62 -13.33
N TYR A 275 -1.91 -11.61 -12.48
CA TYR A 275 -2.12 -10.22 -12.90
C TYR A 275 -0.92 -9.60 -13.61
N ARG A 276 0.23 -10.27 -13.64
CA ARG A 276 1.39 -9.86 -14.46
C ARG A 276 1.20 -10.13 -15.95
N PHE A 277 0.36 -11.11 -16.31
CA PHE A 277 0.25 -11.62 -17.68
C PHE A 277 -1.02 -11.16 -18.40
N VAL A 278 -1.80 -10.29 -17.76
CA VAL A 278 -3.13 -9.92 -18.22
C VAL A 278 -3.32 -8.41 -18.17
N ASP A 279 -4.07 -7.91 -19.13
CA ASP A 279 -4.56 -6.54 -19.13
C ASP A 279 -5.61 -6.39 -18.03
N ARG A 280 -5.27 -5.66 -16.97
CA ARG A 280 -6.11 -5.49 -15.78
C ARG A 280 -7.47 -4.86 -16.09
N SER A 281 -7.55 -4.06 -17.16
CA SER A 281 -8.82 -3.45 -17.61
C SER A 281 -9.83 -4.47 -18.16
N LYS A 282 -9.38 -5.68 -18.48
CA LYS A 282 -10.21 -6.76 -19.03
C LYS A 282 -10.64 -7.80 -17.99
N ILE A 283 -10.32 -7.57 -16.73
CA ILE A 283 -10.60 -8.53 -15.65
C ILE A 283 -11.96 -8.25 -15.05
N ASP A 284 -12.80 -9.28 -15.02
CA ASP A 284 -14.05 -9.27 -14.26
C ASP A 284 -13.74 -9.59 -12.79
N PHE A 285 -13.52 -8.53 -12.02
CA PHE A 285 -13.21 -8.64 -10.59
C PHE A 285 -14.37 -9.17 -9.77
N GLU A 286 -15.62 -8.87 -10.14
CA GLU A 286 -16.78 -9.37 -9.40
C GLU A 286 -16.95 -10.88 -9.60
N ALA A 287 -16.71 -11.38 -10.81
CA ALA A 287 -16.66 -12.81 -11.06
C ALA A 287 -15.56 -13.50 -10.24
N LEU A 288 -14.35 -12.91 -10.17
CA LEU A 288 -13.26 -13.46 -9.36
C LEU A 288 -13.60 -13.48 -7.85
N LEU A 289 -14.10 -12.38 -7.29
CA LEU A 289 -14.46 -12.29 -5.87
C LEU A 289 -15.62 -13.22 -5.48
N SER A 290 -16.55 -13.46 -6.41
CA SER A 290 -17.66 -14.40 -6.19
C SER A 290 -17.30 -15.88 -6.43
N GLY A 291 -16.03 -16.18 -6.72
CA GLY A 291 -15.56 -17.54 -7.01
C GLY A 291 -16.04 -18.11 -8.36
N LYS A 292 -16.62 -17.26 -9.22
CA LYS A 292 -17.14 -17.62 -10.55
C LYS A 292 -16.15 -17.32 -11.68
N GLY A 293 -15.08 -16.59 -11.39
CA GLY A 293 -14.03 -16.22 -12.33
C GLY A 293 -13.00 -17.32 -12.51
N SER A 294 -12.50 -17.48 -13.74
CA SER A 294 -11.32 -18.31 -14.02
C SER A 294 -10.03 -17.52 -13.83
N ASN A 295 -8.92 -18.22 -13.53
CA ASN A 295 -7.59 -17.59 -13.50
C ASN A 295 -7.31 -16.84 -14.82
N PRO A 296 -7.09 -15.52 -14.78
CA PRO A 296 -7.06 -14.70 -15.99
C PRO A 296 -5.82 -14.99 -16.85
N ALA A 297 -4.74 -15.51 -16.26
CA ALA A 297 -3.51 -15.85 -16.94
C ALA A 297 -3.46 -17.32 -17.41
N ALA A 298 -4.52 -18.10 -17.20
CA ALA A 298 -4.51 -19.54 -17.45
C ALA A 298 -4.19 -19.92 -18.90
N SER A 299 -4.42 -19.03 -19.88
CA SER A 299 -4.08 -19.25 -21.30
C SER A 299 -2.64 -18.88 -21.66
N SER A 300 -1.92 -18.14 -20.81
CA SER A 300 -0.56 -17.67 -21.09
C SER A 300 0.46 -18.82 -21.01
N PRO A 301 1.19 -19.13 -22.11
CA PRO A 301 2.23 -20.16 -22.09
C PRO A 301 3.38 -19.84 -21.14
N VAL A 302 3.70 -18.54 -20.99
CA VAL A 302 4.75 -18.06 -20.08
C VAL A 302 4.32 -18.28 -18.63
N TYR A 303 3.09 -17.89 -18.27
CA TYR A 303 2.55 -18.12 -16.93
C TYR A 303 2.56 -19.61 -16.58
N ARG A 304 2.08 -20.48 -17.48
CA ARG A 304 2.06 -21.93 -17.25
C ARG A 304 3.47 -22.52 -17.02
N ARG A 305 4.48 -22.00 -17.73
CA ARG A 305 5.87 -22.43 -17.55
C ARG A 305 6.39 -22.04 -16.17
N VAL A 306 6.27 -20.76 -15.80
CA VAL A 306 6.71 -20.25 -14.50
C VAL A 306 6.00 -20.98 -13.36
N MET A 307 4.68 -21.14 -13.44
CA MET A 307 3.92 -21.86 -12.42
C MET A 307 4.35 -23.33 -12.30
N ARG A 308 4.72 -24.00 -13.39
CA ARG A 308 5.22 -25.38 -13.31
C ARG A 308 6.52 -25.45 -12.50
N GLU A 309 7.46 -24.54 -12.76
CA GLU A 309 8.74 -24.47 -12.05
C GLU A 309 8.53 -24.12 -10.57
N VAL A 310 7.72 -23.10 -10.30
CA VAL A 310 7.42 -22.61 -8.94
C VAL A 310 6.67 -23.65 -8.11
N LEU A 311 5.61 -24.27 -8.65
CA LEU A 311 4.85 -25.29 -7.93
C LEU A 311 5.70 -26.54 -7.66
N THR A 312 6.57 -26.92 -8.60
CA THR A 312 7.51 -28.03 -8.40
C THR A 312 8.49 -27.72 -7.27
N LYS A 313 9.02 -26.48 -7.23
CA LYS A 313 9.88 -26.02 -6.13
C LYS A 313 9.17 -26.11 -4.79
N PHE A 314 7.93 -25.61 -4.68
CA PHE A 314 7.17 -25.67 -3.43
C PHE A 314 6.84 -27.10 -2.99
N LEU A 315 6.55 -27.99 -3.94
CA LEU A 315 6.39 -29.41 -3.65
C LEU A 315 7.67 -29.99 -3.04
N HIS A 316 8.83 -29.75 -3.64
CA HIS A 316 10.11 -30.25 -3.12
C HIS A 316 10.52 -29.62 -1.78
N GLN A 317 10.01 -28.43 -1.46
CA GLN A 317 10.24 -27.76 -0.19
C GLN A 317 9.26 -28.21 0.91
N GLY A 318 8.30 -29.09 0.61
CA GLY A 318 7.29 -29.55 1.56
C GLY A 318 6.20 -28.51 1.88
N VAL A 319 6.13 -27.41 1.12
CA VAL A 319 5.15 -26.32 1.37
C VAL A 319 3.72 -26.74 1.08
N MET A 320 3.54 -27.76 0.24
CA MET A 320 2.23 -28.30 -0.15
C MET A 320 1.82 -29.55 0.65
N GLU A 321 2.60 -29.92 1.67
CA GLU A 321 2.22 -31.00 2.57
C GLU A 321 1.08 -30.53 3.51
N PRO A 322 0.11 -31.41 3.83
CA PRO A 322 -1.09 -31.07 4.59
C PRO A 322 -0.87 -30.76 6.07
#